data_AF-A0A2V6WWH6-F1
#
_entry.id   AF-A0A2V6WWH6-F1
#
_cell.length_a   1.000
_cell.length_b   1.000
_cell.length_c   1.000
_cell.angle_alpha   90.00
_cell.angle_beta   90.00
_cell.angle_gamma   90.00
#
_symmetry.space_group_name_H-M   'P 1'
#
loop_
_entity.id
_entity.type
_entity.pdbx_description
1 polymer ?
#
loop_
_entity_poly.entity_id
_entity_poly.type
_entity_poly.pdbx_seq_one_letter_code
_entity_poly.pdbx_strand_id
1 'polypeptide(L)'
;GAAVPSRRARYAGLARADSVALDPHKWLSVPAECGAVLVRDGRLLREAFSLVPAYLRTEPDRGFGGLPWYSEYGIQQTRGFRALKLWMTLQHLGRDGVRDLVARHLALAAHLARLVDAAPDLERLAAVELSIVCFRYAPGRLRGDHRALDALNKRVMEDVQASGRAFLTQATLGGHFALRACVLHYATTESDLAALVDVVRETGARLAAA
;
A
#
# COMPACT_ATOMS: atom_id res chain seq x y z
N GLY A 1 1.39 10.31 1.13
CA GLY A 1 2.00 11.14 0.08
C GLY A 1 1.84 12.63 0.34
N ALA A 2 0.71 13.24 -0.05
CA ALA A 2 0.47 14.69 0.01
C ALA A 2 0.57 15.34 1.42
N ALA A 3 0.40 14.54 2.47
CA ALA A 3 0.59 15.00 3.86
C ALA A 3 2.05 15.38 4.16
N VAL A 4 3.03 14.83 3.43
CA VAL A 4 4.46 15.13 3.60
C VAL A 4 4.81 16.35 2.75
N PRO A 5 5.22 17.49 3.35
CA PRO A 5 5.39 18.76 2.63
C PRO A 5 6.29 18.68 1.40
N SER A 6 7.46 18.03 1.52
CA SER A 6 8.43 17.87 0.42
C SER A 6 7.90 17.09 -0.79
N ARG A 7 6.78 16.37 -0.63
CA ARG A 7 6.17 15.54 -1.69
C ARG A 7 4.84 16.10 -2.17
N ARG A 8 4.30 17.14 -1.53
CA ARG A 8 2.97 17.70 -1.82
C ARG A 8 2.80 18.13 -3.28
N ALA A 9 3.83 18.73 -3.89
CA ALA A 9 3.80 19.21 -5.26
C ALA A 9 3.46 18.11 -6.29
N ARG A 10 3.90 16.86 -6.03
CA ARG A 10 3.60 15.71 -6.90
C ARG A 10 2.11 15.35 -6.97
N TYR A 11 1.32 15.86 -6.02
CA TYR A 11 -0.11 15.61 -5.91
C TYR A 11 -0.96 16.82 -6.33
N ALA A 12 -0.37 17.88 -6.91
CA ALA A 12 -1.09 19.08 -7.33
C ALA A 12 -2.24 18.78 -8.31
N GLY A 13 -2.08 17.74 -9.15
CA GLY A 13 -3.12 17.30 -10.08
C GLY A 13 -4.40 16.76 -9.44
N LEU A 14 -4.38 16.37 -8.16
CA LEU A 14 -5.57 15.84 -7.46
C LEU A 14 -6.73 16.85 -7.44
N ALA A 15 -6.43 18.15 -7.43
CA ALA A 15 -7.44 19.21 -7.46
C ALA A 15 -8.26 19.23 -8.76
N ARG A 16 -7.84 18.53 -9.82
CA ARG A 16 -8.56 18.40 -11.10
C ARG A 16 -9.35 17.10 -11.22
N ALA A 17 -9.24 16.18 -10.27
CA ALA A 17 -9.95 14.90 -10.34
C ALA A 17 -11.44 15.08 -10.00
N ASP A 18 -12.32 14.36 -10.69
CA ASP A 18 -13.75 14.29 -10.35
C ASP A 18 -14.01 13.39 -9.15
N SER A 19 -13.16 12.38 -8.96
CA SER A 19 -13.17 11.51 -7.79
C SER A 19 -11.78 10.99 -7.42
N VAL A 20 -11.61 10.61 -6.16
CA VAL A 20 -10.41 10.00 -5.60
C VAL A 20 -10.82 8.82 -4.73
N ALA A 21 -10.35 7.63 -5.08
CA ALA A 21 -10.44 6.46 -4.22
C ALA A 21 -9.21 6.37 -3.30
N LEU A 22 -9.42 5.98 -2.05
CA LEU A 22 -8.37 5.75 -1.09
C LEU A 22 -8.71 4.54 -0.21
N ASP A 23 -7.67 3.86 0.22
CA ASP A 23 -7.77 2.74 1.15
C ASP A 23 -7.14 3.12 2.50
N PRO A 24 -7.91 3.70 3.44
CA PRO A 24 -7.43 3.90 4.81
C PRO A 24 -6.86 2.63 5.44
N HIS A 25 -7.38 1.46 5.06
CA HIS A 25 -6.86 0.19 5.55
C HIS A 25 -5.47 -0.21 5.04
N LYS A 26 -4.87 0.59 4.14
CA LYS A 26 -3.48 0.45 3.73
C LYS A 26 -2.59 1.32 4.61
N TRP A 27 -2.31 2.55 4.17
CA TRP A 27 -1.23 3.36 4.76
C TRP A 27 -1.60 3.97 6.13
N LEU A 28 -2.89 4.06 6.46
CA LEU A 28 -3.33 4.59 7.77
C LEU A 28 -3.52 3.48 8.82
N SER A 29 -3.24 2.22 8.48
CA SER A 29 -3.37 1.06 9.38
C SER A 29 -4.77 0.90 10.01
N VAL A 30 -5.81 1.41 9.34
CA VAL A 30 -7.20 1.13 9.73
C VAL A 30 -7.46 -0.38 9.52
N PRO A 31 -8.07 -1.12 10.46
CA PRO A 31 -8.35 -2.53 10.25
C PRO A 31 -9.17 -2.77 8.97
N ALA A 32 -8.79 -3.78 8.18
CA ALA A 32 -9.50 -4.10 6.95
C ALA A 32 -10.95 -4.57 7.23
N GLU A 33 -11.91 -4.36 6.33
CA GLU A 33 -11.85 -3.50 5.12
C GLU A 33 -12.17 -2.04 5.44
N CYS A 34 -11.49 -1.08 4.80
CA CYS A 34 -11.89 0.33 4.85
C CYS A 34 -11.46 1.02 3.57
N GLY A 35 -12.38 1.14 2.61
CA GLY A 35 -12.23 1.97 1.43
C GLY A 35 -13.02 3.26 1.58
N ALA A 36 -12.57 4.32 0.94
CA ALA A 36 -13.30 5.58 0.83
C ALA A 36 -13.18 6.14 -0.58
N VAL A 37 -14.25 6.78 -1.04
CA VAL A 37 -14.25 7.56 -2.28
C VAL A 37 -14.62 8.99 -1.93
N LEU A 38 -13.85 9.93 -2.43
CA LEU A 38 -14.16 11.35 -2.41
C LEU A 38 -14.62 11.71 -3.81
N VAL A 39 -15.79 12.33 -3.93
CA VAL A 39 -16.33 12.80 -5.22
C VAL A 39 -16.55 14.30 -5.16
N ARG A 40 -16.29 14.98 -6.27
CA ARG A 40 -16.49 16.43 -6.39
C ARG A 40 -17.97 16.81 -6.38
N ASP A 41 -18.78 16.08 -7.15
CA ASP A 41 -20.23 16.24 -7.18
C ASP A 41 -20.89 14.98 -6.61
N GLY A 42 -21.34 15.07 -5.34
CA GLY A 42 -22.04 13.98 -4.65
C GLY A 42 -23.39 13.64 -5.27
N ARG A 43 -24.01 14.57 -6.01
CA ARG A 43 -25.30 14.34 -6.69
C ARG A 43 -25.17 13.23 -7.74
N LEU A 44 -24.03 13.14 -8.41
CA LEU A 44 -23.78 12.09 -9.42
C LEU A 44 -23.85 10.68 -8.80
N LEU A 45 -23.32 10.50 -7.59
CA LEU A 45 -23.44 9.22 -6.89
C LEU A 45 -24.91 8.94 -6.53
N ARG A 46 -25.61 9.96 -6.03
CA ARG A 46 -27.02 9.83 -5.65
C ARG A 46 -27.89 9.48 -6.86
N GLU A 47 -27.77 10.20 -7.97
CA GLU A 47 -28.54 9.94 -9.19
C GLU A 47 -28.25 8.54 -9.77
N ALA A 48 -27.01 8.08 -9.68
CA ALA A 48 -26.62 6.76 -10.18
C ALA A 48 -27.10 5.60 -9.29
N PHE A 49 -27.11 5.78 -7.96
CA PHE A 49 -27.32 4.69 -7.00
C PHE A 49 -28.58 4.81 -6.15
N SER A 50 -29.33 5.91 -6.24
CA SER A 50 -30.52 6.10 -5.40
C SER A 50 -31.60 5.08 -5.75
N LEU A 51 -31.87 4.22 -4.78
CA LEU A 51 -33.02 3.34 -4.75
C LEU A 51 -33.44 3.26 -3.28
N VAL A 52 -34.51 3.97 -2.93
CA VAL A 52 -35.10 3.94 -1.59
C VAL A 52 -36.39 3.11 -1.66
N PRO A 53 -36.43 1.89 -1.11
CA PRO A 53 -37.65 1.09 -1.02
C PRO A 53 -38.73 1.80 -0.20
N ALA A 54 -40.00 1.53 -0.48
CA ALA A 54 -41.14 2.18 0.19
C ALA A 54 -41.09 2.03 1.73
N TYR A 55 -40.58 0.91 2.25
CA TYR A 55 -40.48 0.67 3.69
C TYR A 55 -39.42 1.53 4.41
N LEU A 56 -38.53 2.20 3.68
CA LEU A 56 -37.56 3.16 4.22
C LEU A 56 -37.96 4.63 3.99
N ARG A 57 -39.02 4.88 3.20
CA ARG A 57 -39.47 6.24 2.88
C ARG A 57 -40.33 6.78 4.02
N THR A 58 -39.70 7.47 4.95
CA THR A 58 -40.40 8.22 6.02
C THR A 58 -40.80 9.62 5.57
N GLU A 59 -39.98 10.29 4.75
CA GLU A 59 -40.26 11.58 4.11
C GLU A 59 -39.64 11.62 2.69
N PRO A 60 -40.25 12.34 1.72
CA PRO A 60 -39.64 12.54 0.40
C PRO A 60 -38.29 13.25 0.52
N ASP A 61 -37.26 12.70 -0.14
CA ASP A 61 -35.92 13.29 -0.27
C ASP A 61 -35.17 13.61 1.03
N ARG A 62 -35.61 13.05 2.17
CA ARG A 62 -34.97 13.26 3.47
C ARG A 62 -34.70 11.94 4.17
N GLY A 63 -33.49 11.81 4.70
CA GLY A 63 -33.21 10.79 5.70
C GLY A 63 -33.55 11.24 7.10
N PHE A 64 -33.48 10.29 8.03
CA PHE A 64 -33.75 10.53 9.44
C PHE A 64 -32.89 11.69 9.97
N GLY A 65 -33.53 12.67 10.60
CA GLY A 65 -32.84 13.86 11.14
C GLY A 65 -32.26 14.81 10.09
N GLY A 66 -32.71 14.73 8.83
CA GLY A 66 -32.20 15.58 7.74
C GLY A 66 -30.83 15.15 7.19
N LEU A 67 -30.34 13.98 7.59
CA LEU A 67 -29.09 13.40 7.09
C LEU A 67 -29.33 12.64 5.77
N PRO A 68 -28.32 12.55 4.89
CA PRO A 68 -28.44 11.75 3.68
C PRO A 68 -28.52 10.24 4.02
N TRP A 69 -29.34 9.50 3.27
CA TRP A 69 -29.24 8.04 3.27
C TRP A 69 -27.98 7.65 2.49
N TYR A 70 -26.92 7.27 3.20
CA TYR A 70 -25.69 6.85 2.53
C TYR A 70 -25.87 5.61 1.63
N SER A 71 -26.96 4.84 1.78
CA SER A 71 -27.38 3.78 0.85
C SER A 71 -27.68 4.30 -0.55
N GLU A 72 -28.06 5.56 -0.71
CA GLU A 72 -28.26 6.18 -2.03
C GLU A 72 -26.96 6.55 -2.74
N TYR A 73 -25.79 6.43 -2.09
CA TYR A 73 -24.49 6.89 -2.63
C TYR A 73 -23.56 5.73 -3.03
N GLY A 74 -24.11 4.52 -3.15
CA GLY A 74 -23.37 3.34 -3.57
C GLY A 74 -24.25 2.11 -3.63
N ILE A 75 -23.67 0.98 -4.02
CA ILE A 75 -24.41 -0.24 -4.33
C ILE A 75 -25.04 -0.90 -3.08
N GLN A 76 -24.47 -0.68 -1.89
CA GLN A 76 -24.87 -1.38 -0.67
C GLN A 76 -26.01 -0.67 0.07
N GLN A 77 -27.13 -1.36 0.30
CA GLN A 77 -28.13 -0.94 1.29
C GLN A 77 -27.60 -1.17 2.71
N THR A 78 -27.42 -2.44 3.10
CA THR A 78 -26.81 -2.83 4.38
C THR A 78 -25.31 -2.58 4.37
N ARG A 79 -24.79 -1.90 5.39
CA ARG A 79 -23.37 -1.55 5.49
C ARG A 79 -22.91 -1.53 6.95
N GLY A 80 -21.67 -1.95 7.17
CA GLY A 80 -21.03 -1.83 8.48
C GLY A 80 -20.63 -0.39 8.80
N PHE A 81 -20.42 -0.09 10.09
CA PHE A 81 -19.99 1.24 10.56
C PHE A 81 -18.48 1.47 10.35
N ARG A 82 -18.02 1.40 9.09
CA ARG A 82 -16.60 1.57 8.72
C ARG A 82 -16.05 2.96 9.09
N ALA A 83 -16.92 3.97 9.15
CA ALA A 83 -16.55 5.33 9.54
C ALA A 83 -16.04 5.43 10.98
N LEU A 84 -16.52 4.58 11.91
CA LEU A 84 -16.10 4.62 13.32
C LEU A 84 -14.61 4.35 13.48
N LYS A 85 -14.11 3.25 12.90
CA LYS A 85 -12.69 2.90 12.98
C LYS A 85 -11.79 3.91 12.31
N LEU A 86 -12.21 4.46 11.16
CA LEU A 86 -11.47 5.54 10.49
C LEU A 86 -11.43 6.79 11.37
N TRP A 87 -12.56 7.20 11.93
CA TRP A 87 -12.64 8.36 12.81
C TRP A 87 -11.75 8.18 14.04
N MET A 88 -11.82 7.04 14.73
CA MET A 88 -10.98 6.74 15.89
C MET A 88 -9.48 6.79 15.53
N THR A 89 -9.07 6.20 14.40
CA THR A 89 -7.68 6.28 13.93
C THR A 89 -7.23 7.72 13.68
N LEU A 90 -8.09 8.54 13.05
CA LEU A 90 -7.78 9.95 12.81
C LEU A 90 -7.75 10.78 14.08
N GLN A 91 -8.63 10.51 15.05
CA GLN A 91 -8.60 11.17 16.36
C GLN A 91 -7.33 10.81 17.14
N HIS A 92 -6.92 9.54 17.10
CA HIS A 92 -5.71 9.07 17.77
C HIS A 92 -4.43 9.67 17.17
N LEU A 93 -4.30 9.62 15.84
CA LEU A 93 -3.09 10.11 15.16
C LEU A 93 -3.05 11.64 15.07
N GLY A 94 -4.21 12.28 14.92
CA GLY A 94 -4.30 13.65 14.45
C GLY A 94 -3.68 13.84 13.05
N ARG A 95 -3.63 15.09 12.59
CA ARG A 95 -3.01 15.43 11.30
C ARG A 95 -1.49 15.16 11.31
N ASP A 96 -0.85 15.47 12.43
CA ASP A 96 0.60 15.37 12.58
C ASP A 96 1.05 13.91 12.66
N GLY A 97 0.36 13.06 13.43
CA GLY A 97 0.66 11.63 13.45
C GLY A 97 0.47 10.95 12.09
N VAL A 98 -0.52 11.36 11.29
CA VAL A 98 -0.66 10.86 9.91
C VAL A 98 0.54 11.28 9.04
N ARG A 99 0.97 12.54 9.13
CA ARG A 99 2.16 13.03 8.40
C ARG A 99 3.40 12.25 8.83
N ASP A 100 3.60 12.07 10.12
CA ASP A 100 4.80 11.47 10.69
C ASP A 100 4.85 9.96 10.41
N LEU A 101 3.70 9.26 10.46
CA LEU A 101 3.56 7.87 10.03
C LEU A 101 3.97 7.68 8.56
N VAL A 102 3.45 8.54 7.67
CA VAL A 102 3.80 8.50 6.24
C VAL A 102 5.27 8.82 6.03
N ALA A 103 5.79 9.85 6.69
CA ALA A 103 7.20 10.24 6.60
C ALA A 103 8.14 9.12 7.07
N ARG A 104 7.82 8.45 8.18
CA ARG A 104 8.56 7.29 8.70
C ARG A 104 8.61 6.15 7.70
N HIS A 105 7.47 5.76 7.12
CA HIS A 105 7.45 4.68 6.12
C HIS A 105 8.27 5.01 4.87
N LEU A 106 8.27 6.28 4.44
CA LEU A 106 9.12 6.74 3.34
C LEU A 106 10.62 6.68 3.69
N ALA A 107 10.97 7.05 4.93
CA ALA A 107 12.35 6.96 5.42
C ALA A 107 12.82 5.50 5.51
N LEU A 108 11.97 4.60 5.99
CA LEU A 108 12.25 3.16 6.06
C LEU A 108 12.39 2.54 4.66
N ALA A 109 11.53 2.90 3.71
CA ALA A 109 11.69 2.42 2.33
C ALA A 109 12.99 2.93 1.69
N ALA A 110 13.36 4.19 1.94
CA ALA A 110 14.66 4.72 1.50
C ALA A 110 15.84 4.04 2.21
N HIS A 111 15.69 3.64 3.48
CA HIS A 111 16.67 2.86 4.22
C HIS A 111 16.87 1.47 3.59
N LEU A 112 15.78 0.74 3.32
CA LEU A 112 15.84 -0.54 2.62
C LEU A 112 16.50 -0.40 1.24
N ALA A 113 16.20 0.67 0.50
CA ALA A 113 16.85 0.95 -0.77
C ALA A 113 18.38 1.08 -0.64
N ARG A 114 18.87 1.77 0.40
CA ARG A 114 20.31 1.89 0.68
C ARG A 114 20.94 0.55 1.04
N LEU A 115 20.26 -0.29 1.82
CA LEU A 115 20.74 -1.64 2.14
C LEU A 115 20.88 -2.50 0.87
N VAL A 116 19.88 -2.43 -0.02
CA VAL A 116 19.90 -3.11 -1.31
C VAL A 116 21.05 -2.60 -2.19
N ASP A 117 21.19 -1.28 -2.31
CA ASP A 117 22.21 -0.66 -3.17
C ASP A 117 23.64 -0.89 -2.64
N ALA A 118 23.82 -1.08 -1.33
CA ALA A 118 25.11 -1.39 -0.72
C ALA A 118 25.52 -2.86 -0.85
N ALA A 119 24.56 -3.77 -1.12
CA ALA A 119 24.82 -5.19 -1.20
C ALA A 119 25.28 -5.59 -2.63
N PRO A 120 26.50 -6.16 -2.80
CA PRO A 120 27.07 -6.43 -4.11
C PRO A 120 26.39 -7.61 -4.85
N ASP A 121 25.51 -8.33 -4.18
CA ASP A 121 24.75 -9.48 -4.65
C ASP A 121 23.24 -9.17 -4.78
N LEU A 122 22.84 -7.91 -4.56
CA LEU A 122 21.48 -7.44 -4.82
C LEU A 122 21.47 -6.44 -5.97
N GLU A 123 20.29 -6.25 -6.55
CA GLU A 123 20.04 -5.27 -7.59
C GLU A 123 18.67 -4.63 -7.36
N ARG A 124 18.63 -3.29 -7.25
CA ARG A 124 17.39 -2.53 -7.20
C ARG A 124 16.84 -2.31 -8.60
N LEU A 125 15.56 -2.59 -8.80
CA LEU A 125 14.92 -2.63 -10.12
C LEU A 125 14.10 -1.37 -10.48
N ALA A 126 13.88 -0.47 -9.52
CA ALA A 126 13.16 0.78 -9.75
C ALA A 126 13.57 1.88 -8.75
N ALA A 127 13.26 3.14 -9.09
CA ALA A 127 13.34 4.24 -8.14
C ALA A 127 12.33 4.05 -6.99
N VAL A 128 12.75 4.39 -5.77
CA VAL A 128 11.91 4.26 -4.57
C VAL A 128 11.19 5.57 -4.32
N GLU A 129 9.97 5.66 -4.86
CA GLU A 129 9.18 6.88 -4.78
C GLU A 129 8.27 6.93 -3.56
N LEU A 130 7.83 5.79 -3.03
CA LEU A 130 6.93 5.72 -1.87
C LEU A 130 7.42 4.65 -0.88
N SER A 131 6.54 3.75 -0.43
CA SER A 131 6.83 2.72 0.57
C SER A 131 7.25 1.37 0.00
N ILE A 132 7.42 1.27 -1.32
CA ILE A 132 7.72 0.01 -2.01
C ILE A 132 9.14 0.02 -2.55
N VAL A 133 9.89 -1.04 -2.27
CA VAL A 133 11.21 -1.29 -2.84
C VAL A 133 11.13 -2.59 -3.64
N CYS A 134 11.44 -2.48 -4.94
CA CYS A 134 11.52 -3.62 -5.84
C CYS A 134 12.98 -3.92 -6.13
N PHE A 135 13.41 -5.14 -5.81
CA PHE A 135 14.81 -5.57 -5.95
C PHE A 135 14.87 -7.06 -6.24
N ARG A 136 16.07 -7.59 -6.48
CA ARG A 136 16.30 -9.02 -6.66
C ARG A 136 17.67 -9.42 -6.14
N TYR A 137 17.82 -10.69 -5.80
CA TYR A 137 19.12 -11.33 -5.61
C TYR A 137 19.77 -11.56 -6.98
N ALA A 138 20.95 -10.98 -7.18
CA ALA A 138 21.69 -10.91 -8.44
C ALA A 138 23.20 -11.13 -8.21
N PRO A 139 23.63 -12.38 -7.94
CA PRO A 139 25.04 -12.68 -7.73
C PRO A 139 25.82 -12.42 -9.02
N GLY A 140 27.07 -11.98 -8.90
CA GLY A 140 27.88 -11.52 -10.03
C GLY A 140 27.90 -12.46 -11.25
N ARG A 141 27.94 -13.78 -11.02
CA ARG A 141 27.96 -14.81 -12.07
C ARG A 141 26.68 -14.91 -12.92
N LEU A 142 25.54 -14.42 -12.42
CA LEU A 142 24.25 -14.47 -13.12
C LEU A 142 23.81 -13.10 -13.65
N ARG A 143 24.61 -12.05 -13.44
CA ARG A 143 24.28 -10.71 -13.94
C ARG A 143 24.20 -10.73 -15.47
N GLY A 144 23.10 -10.20 -16.01
CA GLY A 144 22.80 -10.19 -17.44
C GLY A 144 21.97 -11.40 -17.92
N ASP A 145 21.95 -12.52 -17.19
CA ASP A 145 21.04 -13.63 -17.49
C ASP A 145 19.71 -13.43 -16.77
N HIS A 146 18.85 -12.62 -17.39
CA HIS A 146 17.55 -12.30 -16.83
C HIS A 146 16.66 -13.52 -16.60
N ARG A 147 16.72 -14.53 -17.47
CA ARG A 147 15.90 -15.74 -17.33
C ARG A 147 16.33 -16.55 -16.11
N ALA A 148 17.64 -16.72 -15.90
CA ALA A 148 18.16 -17.38 -14.71
C ALA A 148 17.87 -16.59 -13.44
N LEU A 149 18.05 -15.26 -13.47
CA LEU A 149 17.73 -14.38 -12.34
C LEU A 149 16.25 -14.42 -11.97
N ASP A 150 15.35 -14.42 -12.94
CA ASP A 150 13.91 -14.47 -12.69
C ASP A 150 13.50 -15.81 -12.07
N ALA A 151 14.02 -16.92 -12.59
CA ALA A 151 13.79 -18.25 -12.03
C ALA A 151 14.35 -18.40 -10.61
N LEU A 152 15.56 -17.89 -10.37
CA LEU A 152 16.18 -17.87 -9.04
C LEU A 152 15.36 -17.05 -8.05
N ASN A 153 14.94 -15.85 -8.42
CA ASN A 153 14.25 -14.95 -7.49
C ASN A 153 12.83 -15.40 -7.18
N LYS A 154 12.17 -16.11 -8.10
CA LYS A 154 10.92 -16.81 -7.78
C LYS A 154 11.13 -17.80 -6.64
N ARG A 155 12.16 -18.66 -6.74
CA ARG A 155 12.51 -19.64 -5.69
C ARG A 155 12.94 -18.96 -4.39
N VAL A 156 13.72 -17.87 -4.47
CA VAL A 156 14.10 -17.08 -3.29
C VAL A 156 12.87 -16.57 -2.57
N MET A 157 11.89 -16.01 -3.28
CA MET A 157 10.65 -15.54 -2.67
C MET A 157 9.89 -16.67 -1.98
N GLU A 158 9.73 -17.82 -2.65
CA GLU A 158 9.02 -18.99 -2.13
C GLU A 158 9.70 -19.54 -0.86
N ASP A 159 11.02 -19.72 -0.88
CA ASP A 159 11.80 -20.22 0.27
C ASP A 159 11.81 -19.21 1.43
N VAL A 160 11.89 -17.90 1.15
CA VAL A 160 11.80 -16.85 2.18
C VAL A 160 10.45 -16.90 2.87
N GLN A 161 9.35 -16.98 2.12
CA GLN A 161 8.00 -17.10 2.68
C GLN A 161 7.84 -18.39 3.50
N ALA A 162 8.27 -19.52 2.95
CA ALA A 162 8.18 -20.82 3.60
C ALA A 162 9.00 -20.90 4.91
N SER A 163 10.09 -20.13 5.01
CA SER A 163 10.91 -20.06 6.22
C SER A 163 10.20 -19.40 7.42
N GLY A 164 9.14 -18.62 7.16
CA GLY A 164 8.45 -17.84 8.20
C GLY A 164 9.23 -16.65 8.76
N ARG A 165 10.47 -16.41 8.32
CA ARG A 165 11.33 -15.31 8.81
C ARG A 165 10.95 -13.95 8.22
N ALA A 166 10.42 -13.94 7.00
CA ALA A 166 9.96 -12.74 6.31
C ALA A 166 8.91 -13.08 5.25
N PHE A 167 8.14 -12.09 4.83
CA PHE A 167 7.13 -12.26 3.78
C PHE A 167 7.25 -11.15 2.73
N LEU A 168 7.57 -11.54 1.49
CA LEU A 168 7.64 -10.65 0.32
C LEU A 168 6.66 -11.13 -0.74
N THR A 169 6.17 -10.21 -1.55
CA THR A 169 5.38 -10.53 -2.76
C THR A 169 6.22 -10.26 -4.00
N GLN A 170 5.72 -10.63 -5.18
CA GLN A 170 6.38 -10.33 -6.45
C GLN A 170 5.87 -9.02 -7.08
N ALA A 171 6.68 -8.43 -7.95
CA ALA A 171 6.24 -7.60 -9.07
C ALA A 171 6.91 -8.06 -10.37
N THR A 172 6.34 -7.69 -11.51
CA THR A 172 7.02 -7.77 -12.81
C THR A 172 7.37 -6.37 -13.27
N LEU A 173 8.66 -6.09 -13.45
CA LEU A 173 9.17 -4.79 -13.89
C LEU A 173 10.06 -4.98 -15.12
N GLY A 174 9.71 -4.30 -16.22
CA GLY A 174 10.44 -4.45 -17.48
C GLY A 174 10.45 -5.89 -18.02
N GLY A 175 9.45 -6.69 -17.67
CA GLY A 175 9.39 -8.12 -18.01
C GLY A 175 10.13 -9.06 -17.04
N HIS A 176 10.78 -8.51 -16.02
CA HIS A 176 11.60 -9.27 -15.07
C HIS A 176 10.95 -9.41 -13.69
N PHE A 177 11.25 -10.51 -13.02
CA PHE A 177 10.75 -10.81 -11.69
C PHE A 177 11.45 -9.93 -10.64
N ALA A 178 10.67 -9.33 -9.76
CA ALA A 178 11.14 -8.50 -8.67
C ALA A 178 10.58 -9.01 -7.34
N LEU A 179 11.43 -9.11 -6.32
CA LEU A 179 11.01 -9.13 -4.93
C LEU A 179 10.47 -7.74 -4.57
N ARG A 180 9.20 -7.69 -4.15
CA ARG A 180 8.48 -6.45 -3.81
C ARG A 180 8.25 -6.37 -2.30
N ALA A 181 9.07 -5.55 -1.64
CA ALA A 181 8.92 -5.21 -0.24
C ALA A 181 8.01 -3.98 -0.09
N CYS A 182 6.96 -4.07 0.71
CA CYS A 182 6.01 -2.99 0.96
C CYS A 182 6.05 -2.59 2.45
N VAL A 183 6.70 -1.47 2.75
CA VAL A 183 7.00 -1.02 4.11
C VAL A 183 5.87 -0.14 4.64
N LEU A 184 4.81 -0.77 5.16
CA LEU A 184 3.61 -0.09 5.65
C LEU A 184 3.18 -0.51 7.06
N HIS A 185 3.82 -1.51 7.66
CA HIS A 185 3.47 -1.93 9.01
C HIS A 185 4.06 -0.93 10.01
N TYR A 186 3.20 -0.36 10.86
CA TYR A 186 3.55 0.64 11.87
C TYR A 186 4.64 0.19 12.86
N ALA A 187 4.86 -1.12 13.01
CA ALA A 187 5.84 -1.70 13.93
C ALA A 187 7.20 -1.95 13.26
N THR A 188 7.30 -1.90 11.93
CA THR A 188 8.56 -2.17 11.22
C THR A 188 9.64 -1.18 11.63
N THR A 189 10.81 -1.71 11.93
CA THR A 189 12.03 -1.00 12.30
C THR A 189 13.11 -1.17 11.22
N GLU A 190 14.20 -0.41 11.33
CA GLU A 190 15.37 -0.63 10.46
C GLU A 190 16.00 -2.02 10.65
N SER A 191 15.97 -2.56 11.87
CA SER A 191 16.46 -3.92 12.15
C SER A 191 15.66 -4.99 11.42
N ASP A 192 14.35 -4.83 11.30
CA ASP A 192 13.50 -5.77 10.54
C ASP A 192 13.87 -5.75 9.05
N LEU A 193 14.24 -4.58 8.52
CA LEU A 193 14.67 -4.41 7.13
C LEU A 193 16.05 -5.01 6.87
N ALA A 194 16.98 -4.88 7.83
CA ALA A 194 18.26 -5.56 7.77
C ALA A 194 18.08 -7.09 7.79
N ALA A 195 17.27 -7.59 8.72
CA ALA A 195 16.94 -9.02 8.79
C ALA A 195 16.30 -9.55 7.50
N LEU A 196 15.39 -8.78 6.90
CA LEU A 196 14.81 -9.11 5.59
C LEU A 196 15.88 -9.28 4.51
N VAL A 197 16.82 -8.33 4.42
CA VAL A 197 17.92 -8.36 3.44
C VAL A 197 18.81 -9.58 3.67
N ASP A 198 19.16 -9.87 4.92
CA ASP A 198 19.99 -11.03 5.27
C ASP A 198 19.30 -12.34 4.89
N VAL A 199 18.01 -12.51 5.21
CA VAL A 199 17.25 -13.72 4.85
C VAL A 199 17.21 -13.92 3.33
N VAL A 200 17.02 -12.85 2.55
CA VAL A 200 17.03 -12.92 1.08
C VAL A 200 18.41 -13.33 0.55
N ARG A 201 19.48 -12.74 1.08
CA ARG A 201 20.86 -13.02 0.63
C ARG A 201 21.30 -14.43 1.01
N GLU A 202 21.06 -14.86 2.24
CA GLU A 202 21.31 -16.24 2.71
C GLU A 202 20.58 -17.26 1.82
N THR A 203 19.29 -17.01 1.55
CA THR A 203 18.46 -17.89 0.72
C THR A 203 18.95 -17.91 -0.72
N GLY A 204 19.25 -16.74 -1.30
CA GLY A 204 19.79 -16.61 -2.64
C GLY A 204 21.14 -17.30 -2.81
N ALA A 205 22.05 -17.14 -1.85
CA ALA A 205 23.37 -17.77 -1.87
C ALA A 205 23.26 -19.31 -1.85
N ARG A 206 22.42 -19.85 -0.97
CA ARG A 206 22.15 -21.29 -0.90
C ARG A 206 21.55 -21.81 -2.21
N LEU A 207 20.53 -21.16 -2.74
CA LEU A 207 19.85 -21.59 -3.96
C LEU A 207 20.71 -21.47 -5.22
N ALA A 208 21.61 -20.51 -5.26
CA ALA A 208 22.51 -20.35 -6.40
C ALA A 208 23.68 -21.34 -6.37
N ALA A 209 24.01 -21.92 -5.20
CA ALA A 209 25.07 -22.92 -5.04
C ALA A 209 24.60 -24.36 -5.31
N ALA A 210 23.29 -24.59 -5.35
CA ALA A 210 22.65 -25.85 -5.70
C ALA A 210 22.43 -25.96 -7.22
#